data_AF-A0A3D1IP35-F1
#
_entry.id   AF-A0A3D1IP35-F1
#
_cell.length_a   1.000
_cell.length_b   1.000
_cell.length_c   1.000
_cell.angle_alpha   90.00
_cell.angle_beta   90.00
_cell.angle_gamma   90.00
#
_symmetry.space_group_name_H-M   'P 1'
#
loop_
_entity.id
_entity.type
_entity.pdbx_description
1 polymer ?
#
loop_
_entity_poly.entity_id
_entity_poly.type
_entity_poly.pdbx_seq_one_letter_code
_entity_poly.pdbx_strand_id
1 'polypeptide(L)'
;SNPVPPKIDSDWARNPVDQFVLRRLTEAGMEPSKRADRRTLIRRATMSLTGLMPTYSEVQQFVADDSPDAWSKLIDRLLASPHYGERWARHW
;
A
#
# COMPACT_ATOMS: atom_id res chain seq x y z
N SER A 1 -16.30 -18.53 12.77
CA SER A 1 -15.26 -19.54 12.47
C SER A 1 -14.00 -18.83 12.04
N ASN A 2 -12.80 -19.30 12.42
CA ASN A 2 -11.53 -18.75 11.96
C ASN A 2 -11.02 -19.65 10.81
N PRO A 3 -11.19 -19.25 9.53
CA PRO A 3 -10.85 -20.11 8.40
C PRO A 3 -9.34 -20.30 8.30
N VAL A 4 -8.90 -21.53 8.02
CA VAL A 4 -7.49 -21.84 7.79
C VAL A 4 -7.06 -21.26 6.43
N PRO A 5 -5.97 -20.46 6.37
CA PRO A 5 -5.46 -19.93 5.11
C PRO A 5 -5.10 -21.04 4.12
N PRO A 6 -5.44 -20.89 2.83
CA PRO A 6 -4.92 -21.74 1.77
C PRO A 6 -3.39 -21.69 1.78
N LYS A 7 -2.75 -22.80 1.39
CA LYS A 7 -1.30 -22.85 1.17
C LYS A 7 -1.07 -22.94 -0.34
N ILE A 8 -1.05 -21.80 -1.00
CA ILE A 8 -0.66 -21.68 -2.41
C ILE A 8 0.78 -21.17 -2.42
N ASP A 9 1.66 -21.89 -3.11
CA ASP A 9 3.08 -21.53 -3.22
C ASP A 9 3.23 -20.31 -4.14
N SER A 10 3.70 -19.19 -3.60
CA SER A 10 3.84 -17.93 -4.32
C SER A 10 4.64 -16.91 -3.53
N ASP A 11 5.64 -16.29 -4.18
CA ASP A 11 6.39 -15.16 -3.64
C ASP A 11 5.57 -13.86 -3.55
N TRP A 12 4.37 -13.84 -4.13
CA TRP A 12 3.48 -12.68 -4.09
C TRP A 12 2.77 -12.56 -2.73
N ALA A 13 2.34 -13.68 -2.15
CA ALA A 13 1.60 -13.71 -0.90
C ALA A 13 2.53 -13.51 0.30
N ARG A 14 2.41 -12.38 0.98
CA ARG A 14 3.29 -11.99 2.10
C ARG A 14 2.66 -12.25 3.47
N ASN A 15 1.35 -12.41 3.52
CA ASN A 15 0.62 -12.67 4.75
C ASN A 15 -0.54 -13.65 4.51
N PRO A 16 -1.19 -14.17 5.59
CA PRO A 16 -2.29 -15.11 5.46
C PRO A 16 -3.53 -14.60 4.70
N VAL A 17 -3.79 -13.29 4.70
CA VAL A 17 -4.91 -12.69 3.94
C VAL A 17 -4.62 -12.77 2.44
N ASP A 18 -3.37 -12.51 2.03
CA ASP A 18 -2.95 -12.59 0.63
C ASP A 18 -3.19 -13.98 0.04
N GLN A 19 -3.06 -15.04 0.84
CA GLN A 19 -3.35 -16.42 0.41
C GLN A 19 -4.83 -16.63 0.04
N PHE A 20 -5.76 -15.99 0.75
CA PHE A 20 -7.18 -16.06 0.39
C PHE A 20 -7.47 -15.29 -0.91
N VAL A 21 -6.80 -14.15 -1.11
CA VAL A 21 -6.91 -13.35 -2.34
C VAL A 21 -6.34 -14.11 -3.52
N LEU A 22 -5.13 -14.67 -3.37
CA LEU A 22 -4.47 -15.46 -4.40
C LEU A 22 -5.32 -16.64 -4.83
N ARG A 23 -5.92 -17.38 -3.88
CA ARG A 23 -6.86 -18.47 -4.19
C ARG A 23 -7.98 -18.00 -5.12
N ARG A 24 -8.62 -16.87 -4.80
CA ARG A 24 -9.73 -16.34 -5.60
C ARG A 24 -9.28 -15.87 -6.99
N LEU A 25 -8.08 -15.29 -7.10
CA LEU A 25 -7.50 -14.89 -8.38
C LEU A 25 -7.24 -16.13 -9.25
N THR A 26 -6.58 -17.16 -8.69
CA THR A 26 -6.29 -18.42 -9.39
C THR A 26 -7.57 -19.15 -9.82
N GLU A 27 -8.58 -19.25 -8.95
CA GLU A 27 -9.89 -19.84 -9.30
C GLU A 27 -10.57 -19.10 -10.46
N ALA A 28 -10.33 -17.79 -10.57
CA ALA A 28 -10.86 -16.94 -11.64
C ALA A 28 -9.94 -16.88 -12.89
N GLY A 29 -8.85 -17.64 -12.93
CA GLY A 29 -7.89 -17.61 -14.03
C GLY A 29 -7.12 -16.28 -14.17
N MET A 30 -7.01 -15.52 -13.07
CA MET A 30 -6.32 -14.23 -13.02
C MET A 30 -5.02 -14.33 -12.23
N GLU A 31 -4.05 -13.49 -12.60
CA GLU A 31 -2.79 -13.33 -11.89
C GLU A 31 -2.78 -12.02 -11.09
N PRO A 32 -2.08 -11.98 -9.94
CA PRO A 32 -1.91 -10.74 -9.20
C PRO A 32 -1.21 -9.66 -10.02
N SER A 33 -1.67 -8.42 -9.89
CA SER A 33 -1.01 -7.28 -10.53
C SER A 33 0.37 -7.01 -9.94
N LYS A 34 1.32 -6.62 -10.80
CA LYS A 34 2.64 -6.15 -10.36
C LYS A 34 2.51 -4.94 -9.45
N ARG A 35 3.40 -4.83 -8.47
CA ARG A 35 3.49 -3.65 -7.61
C ARG A 35 3.81 -2.42 -8.48
N ALA A 36 3.12 -1.31 -8.19
CA ALA A 36 3.38 -0.04 -8.87
C ALA A 36 4.80 0.46 -8.56
N ASP A 37 5.34 1.28 -9.46
CA ASP A 37 6.64 1.95 -9.28
C ASP A 37 6.59 2.96 -8.11
N ARG A 38 7.77 3.32 -7.58
CA ARG A 38 7.88 4.20 -6.40
C ARG A 38 7.19 5.56 -6.60
N ARG A 39 7.29 6.17 -7.78
CA ARG A 39 6.66 7.49 -8.04
C ARG A 39 5.15 7.38 -8.05
N THR A 40 4.61 6.31 -8.62
CA THR A 40 3.17 6.04 -8.57
C THR A 40 2.69 5.73 -7.15
N LEU A 41 3.47 4.99 -6.37
CA LEU A 41 3.13 4.64 -4.99
C LEU A 41 2.99 5.86 -4.07
N ILE A 42 3.99 6.76 -4.05
CA ILE A 42 3.91 7.97 -3.20
C ILE A 42 2.77 8.90 -3.62
N ARG A 43 2.53 9.06 -4.93
CA ARG A 43 1.42 9.86 -5.44
C ARG A 43 0.08 9.31 -4.95
N ARG A 44 -0.14 8.00 -5.10
CA ARG A 44 -1.37 7.34 -4.66
C ARG A 44 -1.53 7.44 -3.14
N ALA A 45 -0.52 7.09 -2.36
CA ALA A 45 -0.61 7.12 -0.90
C ALA A 45 -0.94 8.53 -0.37
N THR A 46 -0.23 9.56 -0.84
CA THR A 46 -0.46 10.94 -0.39
C THR A 46 -1.87 11.40 -0.76
N MET A 47 -2.30 11.14 -2.00
CA MET A 47 -3.64 11.47 -2.48
C MET A 47 -4.74 10.61 -1.85
N SER A 48 -4.44 9.42 -1.31
CA SER A 48 -5.41 8.55 -0.63
C SER A 48 -5.50 8.78 0.88
N LEU A 49 -4.44 9.27 1.50
CA LEU A 49 -4.41 9.54 2.95
C LEU A 49 -4.67 11.00 3.30
N THR A 50 -4.14 11.95 2.53
CA THR A 50 -4.22 13.39 2.87
C THR A 50 -5.13 14.19 1.94
N GLY A 51 -5.31 13.71 0.69
CA GLY A 51 -6.13 14.37 -0.32
C GLY A 51 -5.36 15.42 -1.10
N LEU A 52 -4.05 15.50 -0.85
CA LEU A 52 -3.12 16.41 -1.49
C LEU A 52 -2.15 15.62 -2.38
N MET A 53 -1.51 16.34 -3.29
CA MET A 53 -0.39 15.81 -4.05
C MET A 53 0.90 15.89 -3.20
N PRO A 54 1.83 14.93 -3.34
CA PRO A 54 3.15 15.08 -2.72
C PRO A 54 3.92 16.22 -3.40
N THR A 55 4.77 16.90 -2.63
CA THR A 55 5.72 17.87 -3.18
C THR A 55 6.83 17.14 -3.95
N TYR A 56 7.51 17.88 -4.85
CA TYR A 56 8.65 17.33 -5.58
C TYR A 56 9.74 16.78 -4.65
N SER A 57 10.05 17.50 -3.57
CA SER A 57 11.06 17.09 -2.58
C SER A 57 10.69 15.77 -1.89
N GLU A 58 9.44 15.61 -1.47
CA GLU A 58 8.99 14.35 -0.86
C GLU A 58 9.05 13.17 -1.84
N VAL A 59 8.74 13.41 -3.13
CA VAL A 59 8.91 12.38 -4.17
C VAL A 59 10.38 11.98 -4.31
N GLN A 60 11.31 12.94 -4.37
CA GLN A 60 12.73 12.62 -4.48
C GLN A 60 13.24 11.86 -3.26
N GLN A 61 12.89 12.32 -2.05
CA GLN A 61 13.27 11.67 -0.81
C GLN A 61 12.77 10.22 -0.76
N PHE A 62 11.49 9.98 -1.08
CA PHE A 62 10.97 8.63 -1.10
C PHE A 62 11.55 7.78 -2.23
N VAL A 63 11.79 8.34 -3.42
CA VAL A 63 12.33 7.55 -4.54
C VAL A 63 13.78 7.13 -4.28
N ALA A 64 14.57 7.98 -3.62
CA ALA A 64 15.97 7.70 -3.28
C ALA A 64 16.16 6.86 -2.00
N ASP A 65 15.12 6.65 -1.21
CA ASP A 65 15.20 5.84 0.01
C ASP A 65 15.10 4.34 -0.29
N ASP A 66 16.26 3.70 -0.42
CA ASP A 66 16.38 2.25 -0.67
C ASP A 66 16.28 1.40 0.61
N SER A 67 15.96 1.99 1.77
CA SER A 67 15.77 1.22 2.99
C SER A 67 14.58 0.25 2.87
N PRO A 68 14.67 -0.95 3.47
CA PRO A 68 13.62 -1.96 3.38
C PRO A 68 12.28 -1.48 4.00
N ASP A 69 12.33 -0.48 4.87
CA ASP A 69 11.20 0.12 5.58
C ASP A 69 10.77 1.50 5.03
N ALA A 70 11.35 1.96 3.92
CA ALA A 70 11.03 3.24 3.28
C ALA A 70 9.51 3.43 3.04
N TRP A 71 8.82 2.35 2.66
CA TRP A 71 7.37 2.38 2.46
C TRP A 71 6.62 2.62 3.78
N SER A 72 6.97 1.90 4.84
CA SER A 72 6.33 2.04 6.16
C SER A 72 6.58 3.43 6.73
N LYS A 73 7.82 3.92 6.68
CA LYS A 73 8.18 5.29 7.09
C LYS A 73 7.34 6.36 6.37
N LEU A 74 7.12 6.21 5.07
CA LEU A 74 6.26 7.12 4.30
C LEU A 74 4.82 7.10 4.84
N ILE A 75 4.25 5.92 5.07
CA ILE A 75 2.88 5.78 5.57
C ILE A 75 2.75 6.39 6.98
N ASP A 76 3.68 6.09 7.89
CA ASP A 76 3.66 6.62 9.25
C ASP A 76 3.69 8.16 9.25
N ARG A 77 4.54 8.75 8.41
CA ARG A 77 4.61 10.21 8.23
C ARG A 77 3.30 10.79 7.71
N LEU A 78 2.65 10.13 6.74
CA LEU A 78 1.38 10.58 6.18
C LEU A 78 0.23 10.48 7.19
N LEU A 79 0.20 9.41 7.99
CA LEU A 79 -0.80 9.23 9.06
C LEU A 79 -0.62 10.23 10.20
N ALA A 80 0.62 10.64 10.49
CA ALA A 80 0.93 11.65 11.50
C ALA A 80 0.65 13.10 11.06
N SER A 81 0.37 13.33 9.76
CA SER A 81 0.09 14.66 9.22
C SER A 81 -1.29 15.18 9.67
N PRO A 82 -1.44 16.46 10.06
CA PRO A 82 -2.74 17.08 10.34
C PRO A 82 -3.75 16.89 9.19
N HIS A 83 -3.28 16.96 7.94
CA HIS A 83 -4.11 16.77 6.75
C HIS A 83 -4.78 15.39 6.66
N TYR A 84 -4.21 14.35 7.29
CA TYR A 84 -4.88 13.06 7.38
C TYR A 84 -6.16 13.18 8.22
N GLY A 85 -6.06 13.78 9.40
CA GLY A 85 -7.20 14.04 10.29
C GLY A 85 -8.25 14.93 9.62
N GLU A 86 -7.82 16.03 8.99
CA GLU A 86 -8.71 16.96 8.26
C GLU A 86 -9.48 16.28 7.13
N ARG A 87 -8.81 15.38 6.38
CA ARG A 87 -9.48 14.64 5.32
C ARG A 87 -10.54 13.70 5.89
N TRP A 88 -10.18 12.90 6.89
CA TRP A 88 -11.09 11.89 7.42
C TRP A 88 -12.24 12.50 8.20
N ALA A 89 -12.06 13.64 8.87
CA ALA A 89 -13.15 14.36 9.55
C ALA A 89 -14.31 14.78 8.63
N ARG A 90 -14.16 14.74 7.30
CA ARG A 90 -15.26 14.97 6.33
C ARG A 90 -16.10 13.73 6.04
N HIS A 91 -15.61 12.54 6.38
CA HIS A 91 -16.28 11.26 6.17
C HIS A 91 -16.95 10.72 7.44
N TRP A 92 -16.62 11.31 8.59
CA TRP A 92 -17.23 11.05 9.89
C TRP A 92 -18.25 12.13 10.21
#